data_AF-X0ZLX8-F1
#
_entry.id   AF-X0ZLX8-F1
#
_cell.length_a   1.000
_cell.length_b   1.000
_cell.length_c   1.000
_cell.angle_alpha   90.00
_cell.angle_beta   90.00
_cell.angle_gamma   90.00
#
_symmetry.space_group_name_H-M   'P 1'
#
loop_
_entity.id
_entity.type
_entity.pdbx_description
1 polymer ?
#
loop_
_entity_poly.entity_id
_entity_poly.type
_entity_poly.pdbx_seq_one_letter_code
_entity_poly.pdbx_strand_id
1 'polypeptide(L)'
;MKNLILLDHYYSPSELEERIREWIDYYNNQRYHEAIDNVTPGDRFYGKDMEILEQRQRTKTETMYQRRKIYRSFLINDLMGNLN
;
A
#
# COMPACT_ATOMS: atom_id res chain seq x y z
N MET A 1 -14.02 15.55 -1.02
CA MET A 1 -13.50 15.50 0.37
C MET A 1 -14.66 15.73 1.31
N LYS A 2 -14.92 14.83 2.26
CA LYS A 2 -15.93 15.09 3.30
C LYS A 2 -15.32 16.12 4.27
N ASN A 3 -15.96 17.28 4.39
CA ASN A 3 -15.61 18.31 5.38
C ASN A 3 -16.07 17.89 6.78
N LEU A 4 -15.53 16.78 7.30
CA LEU A 4 -15.66 16.46 8.71
C LEU A 4 -14.40 16.95 9.43
N ILE A 5 -14.56 17.92 10.31
CA ILE A 5 -13.55 18.24 11.32
C ILE A 5 -13.85 17.32 12.50
N LEU A 6 -13.06 16.26 12.65
CA LEU A 6 -13.05 15.47 13.87
C LEU A 6 -12.23 16.26 14.89
N LEU A 7 -12.88 16.69 15.97
CA LEU A 7 -12.21 17.44 17.03
C LEU A 7 -11.74 16.46 18.10
N ASP A 8 -10.43 16.29 18.21
CA ASP A 8 -9.83 15.60 19.36
C ASP A 8 -9.66 16.62 20.49
N HIS A 9 -10.28 16.33 21.63
CA HIS A 9 -10.15 17.14 22.84
C HIS A 9 -9.02 16.58 23.70
N TYR A 10 -8.05 17.44 24.06
CA TYR A 10 -6.96 17.11 24.98
C TYR A 10 -7.16 17.85 26.30
N TYR A 11 -7.08 17.13 27.40
CA TYR A 11 -7.38 17.62 28.75
C TYR A 11 -6.12 18.11 29.50
N SER A 12 -4.93 17.89 28.91
CA SER A 12 -3.67 18.45 29.42
C SER A 12 -2.64 18.66 28.30
N PRO A 13 -1.65 19.55 28.49
CA PRO A 13 -0.53 19.70 27.54
C PRO A 13 0.24 18.40 27.31
N SER A 14 0.47 17.61 28.36
CA SER A 14 1.19 16.34 28.26
C SER A 14 0.46 15.31 27.38
N GLU A 15 -0.87 15.25 27.49
CA GLU A 15 -1.69 14.38 26.65
C GLU A 15 -1.61 14.78 25.18
N LEU A 16 -1.67 16.09 24.89
CA LEU A 16 -1.49 16.60 23.52
C LEU A 16 -0.10 16.23 22.98
N GLU A 17 0.96 16.40 23.77
CA GLU A 17 2.31 16.03 23.35
C GLU A 17 2.44 14.55 23.02
N GLU A 18 1.85 13.68 23.85
CA GLU A 18 1.84 12.23 23.61
C GLU A 18 1.11 11.89 22.31
N ARG A 19 -0.08 12.50 22.10
CA ARG A 19 -0.87 12.28 20.89
C ARG A 19 -0.20 12.81 19.62
N ILE A 20 0.53 13.92 19.71
CA ILE A 20 1.36 14.41 18.60
C ILE A 20 2.49 13.42 18.30
N ARG A 21 3.18 12.86 19.32
CA ARG A 21 4.24 11.87 19.11
C ARG A 21 3.71 10.61 18.43
N GLU A 22 2.56 10.10 18.88
CA GLU A 22 1.86 8.97 18.25
C GLU A 22 1.56 9.26 16.77
N TRP A 23 1.04 10.45 16.48
CA TRP A 23 0.74 10.85 15.10
C TRP A 23 1.99 10.95 14.21
N ILE A 24 3.07 11.52 14.73
CA ILE A 24 4.35 11.64 14.02
C ILE A 24 4.90 10.25 13.69
N ASP A 25 4.89 9.32 14.65
CA ASP A 25 5.33 7.94 14.40
C ASP A 25 4.49 7.26 13.33
N TYR A 26 3.16 7.33 13.45
CA TYR A 26 2.26 6.77 12.47
C TYR A 26 2.48 7.36 11.07
N TYR A 27 2.56 8.68 10.95
CA TYR A 27 2.71 9.38 9.67
C TYR A 27 4.03 9.00 8.98
N ASN A 28 5.13 8.94 9.74
CA ASN A 28 6.47 8.72 9.21
C ASN A 28 6.79 7.25 8.96
N ASN A 29 6.29 6.33 9.78
CA ASN A 29 6.75 4.95 9.79
C ASN A 29 5.69 3.94 9.32
N GLN A 30 4.41 4.32 9.28
CA GLN A 30 3.32 3.36 9.04
C GLN A 30 2.41 3.78 7.87
N ARG A 31 2.20 5.08 7.68
CA ARG A 31 1.33 5.60 6.63
C ARG A 31 2.04 5.65 5.28
N TYR A 32 1.47 4.98 4.29
CA TYR A 32 1.87 5.12 2.89
C TYR A 32 1.28 6.38 2.27
N HIS A 33 2.06 7.06 1.43
CA HIS A 33 1.62 8.29 0.77
C HIS A 33 1.74 8.19 -0.75
N GLU A 34 0.65 8.48 -1.45
CA GLU A 34 0.58 8.38 -2.92
C GLU A 34 1.56 9.30 -3.63
N ALA A 35 1.77 10.51 -3.10
CA ALA A 35 2.70 11.50 -3.66
C ALA A 35 4.17 11.03 -3.67
N ILE A 36 4.48 9.99 -2.89
CA ILE A 36 5.80 9.37 -2.81
C ILE A 36 5.69 7.88 -3.11
N ASP A 37 5.03 7.52 -4.21
CA ASP A 37 4.96 6.15 -4.73
C ASP A 37 4.42 5.10 -3.75
N ASN A 38 3.58 5.53 -2.79
CA ASN A 38 3.06 4.68 -1.73
C ASN A 38 4.16 3.99 -0.90
N VAL A 39 5.27 4.68 -0.63
CA VAL A 39 6.20 4.32 0.45
C VAL A 39 5.93 5.19 1.69
N THR A 40 6.47 4.81 2.84
CA THR A 40 6.39 5.66 4.04
C THR A 40 7.41 6.80 3.94
N PRO A 41 7.18 7.95 4.60
CA PRO A 41 8.15 9.04 4.61
C PRO A 41 9.50 8.60 5.17
N GLY A 42 9.50 7.73 6.20
CA GLY A 42 10.70 7.13 6.77
C GLY A 42 11.49 6.31 5.74
N ASP A 43 10.83 5.42 5.00
CA ASP A 43 11.50 4.61 3.97
C ASP A 43 12.16 5.48 2.90
N ARG A 44 11.49 6.55 2.47
CA ARG A 44 12.04 7.52 1.52
C ARG A 44 13.23 8.28 2.10
N PHE A 45 13.08 8.79 3.32
CA PHE A 45 14.14 9.56 3.99
C PHE A 45 15.41 8.72 4.18
N TYR A 46 15.27 7.45 4.57
CA TYR A 46 16.39 6.53 4.76
C TYR A 46 16.85 5.84 3.46
N GLY A 47 16.27 6.16 2.30
CA GLY A 47 16.65 5.62 0.99
C GLY A 47 16.35 4.13 0.79
N LYS A 48 15.38 3.57 1.54
CA LYS A 48 14.92 2.17 1.43
C LYS A 48 13.82 2.00 0.38
N ASP A 49 13.26 3.11 -0.09
CA ASP A 49 12.19 3.18 -1.08
C ASP A 49 12.52 2.39 -2.36
N MET A 50 13.74 2.49 -2.87
CA MET A 50 14.16 1.80 -4.10
C MET A 50 14.02 0.28 -4.02
N GLU A 51 14.50 -0.34 -2.93
CA GLU A 51 14.42 -1.79 -2.72
C GLU A 51 12.95 -2.24 -2.62
N ILE A 52 12.13 -1.49 -1.88
CA ILE A 52 10.70 -1.76 -1.70
C ILE A 52 9.97 -1.72 -3.06
N LEU A 53 10.22 -0.68 -3.86
CA LEU A 53 9.56 -0.48 -5.13
C LEU A 53 9.98 -1.54 -6.15
N GLU A 54 11.27 -1.91 -6.18
CA GLU A 54 11.75 -2.98 -7.05
C GLU A 54 11.09 -4.32 -6.72
N GLN A 55 11.04 -4.68 -5.43
CA GLN A 55 10.40 -5.91 -4.99
C GLN A 55 8.91 -5.95 -5.36
N ARG A 56 8.19 -4.84 -5.16
CA ARG A 56 6.77 -4.72 -5.55
C ARG A 56 6.59 -4.88 -7.07
N GLN A 57 7.45 -4.29 -7.88
CA GLN A 57 7.38 -4.40 -9.33
C GLN A 57 7.62 -5.84 -9.81
N ARG A 58 8.57 -6.55 -9.20
CA ARG A 58 8.82 -7.98 -9.46
C ARG A 58 7.57 -8.82 -9.13
N THR A 59 7.02 -8.67 -7.92
CA THR A 59 5.80 -9.39 -7.50
C THR A 59 4.61 -9.10 -8.41
N LYS A 60 4.41 -7.83 -8.81
CA LYS A 60 3.34 -7.43 -9.73
C LYS A 60 3.48 -8.12 -11.09
N THR A 61 4.70 -8.13 -11.63
CA THR A 61 4.99 -8.74 -12.93
C THR A 61 4.72 -10.24 -12.89
N GLU A 62 5.24 -10.94 -11.87
CA GLU A 62 5.03 -12.38 -11.69
C GLU A 62 3.54 -12.72 -11.55
N THR A 63 2.83 -11.99 -10.69
CA THR A 63 1.40 -12.22 -10.46
C THR A 63 0.59 -12.02 -11.73
N MET A 64 0.89 -10.98 -12.51
CA MET A 64 0.21 -10.73 -13.78
C MET A 64 0.49 -11.82 -14.82
N TYR A 65 1.72 -12.33 -14.88
CA TYR A 65 2.07 -13.45 -15.75
C TYR A 65 1.28 -14.71 -15.39
N GLN A 66 1.25 -15.09 -14.10
CA GLN A 66 0.50 -16.27 -13.64
C GLN A 66 -0.99 -16.14 -13.92
N ARG A 67 -1.59 -14.97 -13.64
CA ARG A 67 -3.01 -14.70 -13.95
C ARG A 67 -3.32 -14.90 -15.44
N ARG A 68 -2.46 -14.38 -16.33
CA ARG A 68 -2.62 -14.57 -17.79
C ARG A 68 -2.49 -16.03 -18.21
N LYS A 69 -1.56 -16.78 -17.61
CA LYS A 69 -1.37 -18.21 -17.88
C LYS A 69 -2.61 -19.02 -17.47
N ILE A 70 -3.12 -18.77 -16.27
CA ILE A 70 -4.33 -19.40 -15.73
C ILE A 70 -5.53 -19.10 -16.64
N TYR A 71 -5.72 -17.82 -17.01
CA TYR A 71 -6.82 -17.42 -17.89
C TYR A 71 -6.77 -18.13 -19.25
N ARG A 72 -5.59 -18.21 -19.89
CA ARG A 72 -5.44 -18.97 -21.14
C ARG A 72 -5.75 -20.46 -20.97
N SER A 73 -5.32 -21.07 -19.86
CA SER A 73 -5.65 -22.46 -19.56
C SER A 73 -7.15 -22.68 -19.43
N PHE A 74 -7.86 -21.77 -18.76
CA PHE A 74 -9.32 -21.84 -18.64
C PHE A 74 -10.01 -21.75 -20.00
N LEU A 75 -9.61 -20.78 -20.85
CA LEU A 75 -10.17 -20.65 -22.20
C LEU A 75 -9.93 -21.89 -23.06
N ILE A 76 -8.73 -22.48 -23.00
CA ILE A 76 -8.41 -23.71 -23.75
C ILE A 76 -9.28 -24.87 -23.26
N ASN A 77 -9.42 -25.05 -21.95
CA ASN A 77 -10.24 -26.13 -21.39
C ASN A 77 -11.71 -25.97 -21.74
N ASP A 78 -12.23 -24.75 -21.70
CA ASP A 78 -13.62 -24.43 -22.11
C ASP A 78 -13.84 -24.73 -23.60
N LEU A 79 -12.92 -24.30 -24.48
CA LEU A 79 -12.97 -24.64 -25.91
C LEU A 79 -12.95 -26.15 -26.16
N MET A 80 -12.09 -26.90 -25.46
CA MET A 80 -12.00 -28.36 -25.60
C MET A 80 -13.23 -29.08 -25.03
N GLY A 81 -13.87 -28.52 -23.99
CA GLY A 81 -15.12 -29.02 -23.44
C GLY A 81 -16.32 -28.81 -24.35
N ASN A 82 -16.35 -27.71 -25.11
CA ASN A 82 -17.41 -27.41 -26.08
C ASN A 82 -17.28 -28.17 -27.41
N LEU A 83 -16.12 -28.79 -27.68
CA LEU A 83 -15.85 -29.58 -28.88
C LEU A 83 -16.15 -31.08 -28.73
N ASN A 84 -16.40 -31.55 -27.50
CA ASN A 84 -16.82 -32.93 -27.19
C ASN A 84 -18.32 -32.97 -26.87
#